data_AF-A0A2P4X0Q4-F1
#
_entry.id   AF-A0A2P4X0Q4-F1
#
_cell.length_a   1.000
_cell.length_b   1.000
_cell.length_c   1.000
_cell.angle_alpha   90.00
_cell.angle_beta   90.00
_cell.angle_gamma   90.00
#
_symmetry.space_group_name_H-M   'P 1'
#
loop_
_entity.id
_entity.type
_entity.pdbx_description
1 polymer ?
#
loop_
_entity_poly.entity_id
_entity_poly.type
_entity_poly.pdbx_seq_one_letter_code
_entity_poly.pdbx_strand_id
1 'polypeptide(L)'
;MSATGLDPNATDNIYLNGYNDSGAGGLIGAVLIPHLGDFGRFCLVIMALSTVANNCPNVYSFTLNIKVIGRWTRVVPRFLWALIGAIAYSIIAIEGYSHFESVLNNFMNFIAYWATIYVSVALSEHFVFRRGFRGYNVDDYNTKSKLPIGFAAIFSFLCGCAGVALGMSQTWFVGPLANHGDIGFELGCIFTVVAMQLSRPMELHFFKR
;
A
#
# COMPACT_ATOMS: atom_id res chain seq x y z
N MET A 1 11.08 -35.20 -2.61
CA MET A 1 9.90 -35.11 -3.50
C MET A 1 9.49 -33.65 -3.53
N SER A 2 9.54 -33.04 -4.72
CA SER A 2 9.36 -31.59 -4.91
C SER A 2 7.89 -31.22 -4.62
N ALA A 3 7.68 -30.32 -3.66
CA ALA A 3 6.37 -29.85 -3.19
C ALA A 3 5.76 -28.78 -4.11
N THR A 4 5.85 -28.98 -5.43
CA THR A 4 5.36 -28.06 -6.45
C THR A 4 4.92 -28.86 -7.66
N GLY A 5 3.79 -29.55 -7.52
CA GLY A 5 3.16 -30.30 -8.60
C GLY A 5 1.70 -29.88 -8.72
N LEU A 6 1.45 -28.78 -9.42
CA LEU A 6 0.15 -28.52 -10.06
C LEU A 6 0.06 -29.42 -11.30
N ASP A 7 0.12 -30.74 -11.11
CA ASP A 7 -0.08 -31.71 -12.18
C ASP A 7 -1.59 -31.85 -12.44
N PRO A 8 -2.09 -31.53 -13.66
CA PRO A 8 -3.51 -31.60 -13.98
C PRO A 8 -4.10 -33.02 -13.99
N ASN A 9 -3.25 -34.05 -13.87
CA ASN A 9 -3.60 -35.47 -13.97
C ASN A 9 -3.49 -36.24 -12.63
N ALA A 10 -3.20 -35.57 -11.52
CA ALA A 10 -3.15 -36.19 -10.20
C ALA A 10 -4.49 -36.01 -9.48
N THR A 11 -5.38 -37.00 -9.58
CA THR A 11 -6.75 -37.02 -9.04
C THR A 11 -6.84 -36.93 -7.51
N ASP A 12 -5.73 -36.83 -6.78
CA ASP A 12 -5.68 -36.93 -5.31
C ASP A 12 -4.69 -35.94 -4.68
N ASN A 13 -4.68 -34.70 -5.18
CA ASN A 13 -3.76 -33.65 -4.71
C ASN A 13 -4.47 -32.78 -3.65
N ILE A 14 -4.20 -33.07 -2.37
CA ILE A 14 -4.76 -32.35 -1.21
C ILE A 14 -4.61 -30.82 -1.30
N TYR A 15 -3.56 -30.34 -1.97
CA TYR A 15 -3.29 -28.92 -2.18
C TYR A 15 -4.23 -28.29 -3.21
N LEU A 16 -4.60 -29.02 -4.26
CA LEU A 16 -5.52 -28.53 -5.30
C LEU A 16 -6.97 -28.52 -4.79
N ASN A 17 -7.37 -29.54 -4.04
CA ASN A 17 -8.69 -29.58 -3.40
C ASN A 17 -8.82 -28.53 -2.28
N GLY A 18 -7.77 -28.34 -1.46
CA GLY A 18 -7.74 -27.28 -0.45
C GLY A 18 -7.77 -25.87 -1.07
N TYR A 19 -7.14 -25.66 -2.23
CA TYR A 19 -7.24 -24.41 -2.98
C TYR A 19 -8.66 -24.15 -3.51
N ASN A 20 -9.30 -25.18 -4.07
CA ASN A 20 -10.63 -25.05 -4.66
C ASN A 20 -11.74 -24.85 -3.62
N ASP A 21 -11.62 -25.42 -2.41
CA ASP A 21 -12.65 -25.32 -1.36
C ASP A 21 -12.57 -24.03 -0.53
N SER A 22 -11.37 -23.48 -0.29
CA SER A 22 -11.20 -22.33 0.62
C SER A 22 -10.06 -21.38 0.23
N GLY A 23 -9.65 -21.40 -1.04
CA GLY A 23 -8.62 -20.51 -1.59
C GLY A 23 -7.28 -20.64 -0.87
N ALA A 24 -6.60 -19.51 -0.66
CA ALA A 24 -5.31 -19.45 0.03
C ALA A 24 -5.37 -19.96 1.49
N GLY A 25 -6.49 -19.76 2.18
CA GLY A 25 -6.69 -20.26 3.55
C GLY A 25 -6.82 -21.78 3.61
N GLY A 26 -7.51 -22.37 2.62
CA GLY A 26 -7.60 -23.82 2.45
C GLY A 26 -6.29 -24.47 2.05
N LEU A 27 -5.45 -23.78 1.27
CA LEU A 27 -4.10 -24.24 0.95
C LEU A 27 -3.21 -24.35 2.20
N ILE A 28 -3.24 -23.33 3.06
CA ILE A 28 -2.51 -23.32 4.34
C ILE A 28 -3.04 -24.41 5.28
N GLY A 29 -4.36 -24.62 5.31
CA GLY A 29 -4.98 -25.74 6.03
C GLY A 29 -4.55 -27.11 5.50
N ALA A 30 -4.52 -27.28 4.18
CA ALA A 30 -4.09 -28.51 3.52
C ALA A 30 -2.60 -28.81 3.74
N VAL A 31 -1.76 -27.81 4.01
CA VAL A 31 -0.35 -28.03 4.41
C VAL A 31 -0.25 -28.43 5.89
N LEU A 32 -1.02 -27.79 6.76
CA LEU A 32 -0.82 -27.89 8.20
C LEU A 32 -1.56 -29.06 8.85
N ILE A 33 -2.74 -29.42 8.34
CA ILE A 33 -3.57 -30.51 8.87
C ILE A 33 -2.93 -31.90 8.66
N PRO A 34 -2.36 -32.26 7.48
CA PRO A 34 -1.80 -33.60 7.29
C PRO A 34 -0.46 -33.82 8.02
N HIS A 35 0.32 -32.77 8.26
CA HIS A 35 1.62 -32.91 8.95
C HIS A 35 1.54 -32.79 10.47
N LEU A 36 0.53 -32.10 11.00
CA LEU A 36 0.47 -31.70 12.41
C LEU A 36 -0.85 -32.07 13.12
N GLY A 37 -1.83 -32.65 12.41
CA GLY A 37 -3.11 -33.11 12.97
C GLY A 37 -3.86 -32.00 13.73
N ASP A 38 -4.27 -32.27 14.97
CA ASP A 38 -5.00 -31.30 15.81
C ASP A 38 -4.16 -30.07 16.21
N PHE A 39 -2.83 -30.18 16.27
CA PHE A 39 -1.98 -29.00 16.50
C PHE A 39 -1.97 -28.05 15.28
N GLY A 40 -2.16 -28.58 14.07
CA GLY A 40 -2.35 -27.79 12.85
C GLY A 40 -3.61 -26.91 12.93
N ARG A 41 -4.71 -27.43 13.49
CA ARG A 41 -5.93 -26.64 13.71
C ARG A 41 -5.72 -25.50 14.71
N PHE A 42 -4.94 -25.73 15.77
CA PHE A 42 -4.57 -24.67 16.71
C PHE A 42 -3.75 -23.55 16.04
N CYS A 43 -2.75 -23.93 15.23
CA CYS A 43 -1.96 -22.96 14.47
C CYS A 43 -2.79 -22.18 13.44
N LEU A 44 -3.79 -22.81 12.79
CA LEU A 44 -4.73 -22.11 11.91
C LEU A 44 -5.52 -21.02 12.65
N VAL A 45 -5.97 -21.29 13.88
CA VAL A 45 -6.65 -20.29 14.72
C VAL A 45 -5.70 -19.14 15.07
N ILE A 46 -4.45 -19.44 15.43
CA ILE A 46 -3.45 -18.39 15.70
C ILE A 46 -3.18 -17.54 14.46
N MET A 47 -3.03 -18.16 13.28
CA MET A 47 -2.82 -17.44 12.03
C MET A 47 -4.02 -16.54 11.69
N ALA A 48 -5.26 -17.04 11.87
CA ALA A 48 -6.46 -16.24 11.71
C ALA A 48 -6.48 -15.05 12.69
N LEU A 49 -6.12 -15.28 13.96
CA LEU A 49 -6.04 -14.22 14.97
C LEU A 49 -4.94 -13.19 14.64
N SER A 50 -3.82 -13.63 14.06
CA SER A 50 -2.73 -12.77 13.60
C SER A 50 -3.20 -11.82 12.49
N THR A 51 -3.97 -12.32 11.52
CA THR A 51 -4.57 -11.47 10.48
C THR A 51 -5.49 -10.41 11.09
N VAL A 52 -6.30 -10.76 12.09
CA VAL A 52 -7.14 -9.79 12.81
C VAL A 52 -6.28 -8.75 13.54
N ALA A 53 -5.24 -9.17 14.25
CA ALA A 53 -4.33 -8.28 14.97
C ALA A 53 -3.61 -7.30 14.03
N ASN A 54 -3.20 -7.76 12.84
CA ASN A 54 -2.56 -6.91 11.82
C ASN A 54 -3.50 -5.81 11.27
N ASN A 55 -4.82 -6.03 11.31
CA ASN A 55 -5.78 -5.02 10.86
C ASN A 55 -6.04 -3.91 11.90
N CYS A 56 -5.76 -4.14 13.19
CA CYS A 56 -5.98 -3.13 14.23
C CYS A 56 -5.16 -1.84 14.01
N PRO A 57 -3.85 -1.88 13.71
CA PRO A 57 -3.07 -0.68 13.36
C PRO A 57 -3.58 0.04 12.10
N ASN A 58 -4.10 -0.70 11.12
CA ASN A 58 -4.61 -0.11 9.88
C ASN A 58 -5.86 0.74 10.15
N VAL A 59 -6.82 0.20 10.91
CA VAL A 59 -8.01 0.94 11.33
C VAL A 59 -7.64 2.10 12.25
N TYR A 60 -6.65 1.91 13.14
CA TYR A 60 -6.12 2.98 13.98
C TYR A 60 -5.66 4.18 13.12
N SER A 61 -4.78 3.93 12.15
CA SER A 61 -4.22 4.95 11.26
C SER A 61 -5.30 5.64 10.44
N PHE A 62 -6.29 4.89 9.93
CA PHE A 62 -7.44 5.46 9.21
C PHE A 62 -8.22 6.46 10.08
N THR A 63 -8.57 6.08 11.32
CA THR A 63 -9.30 6.98 12.22
C THR A 63 -8.52 8.23 12.61
N LEU A 64 -7.19 8.13 12.68
CA LEU A 64 -6.33 9.29 12.97
C LEU A 64 -6.28 10.24 11.78
N ASN A 65 -6.11 9.72 10.56
CA ASN A 65 -6.10 10.54 9.34
C ASN A 65 -7.40 11.31 9.14
N ILE A 66 -8.57 10.69 9.34
CA ILE A 66 -9.88 11.38 9.24
C ILE A 66 -10.00 12.55 10.22
N LYS A 67 -9.44 12.39 11.43
CA LYS A 67 -9.45 13.44 12.44
C LYS A 67 -8.49 14.59 12.14
N VAL A 68 -7.49 14.36 11.29
CA VAL A 68 -6.54 15.40 10.85
C VAL A 68 -7.13 16.25 9.71
N ILE A 69 -8.01 15.69 8.87
CA ILE A 69 -8.57 16.37 7.69
C ILE A 69 -9.42 17.59 8.03
N GLY A 70 -10.15 17.62 9.16
CA GLY A 70 -11.05 18.72 9.46
C GLY A 70 -11.37 18.92 10.93
N ARG A 71 -11.62 20.17 11.31
CA ARG A 71 -12.20 20.49 12.64
C ARG A 71 -13.57 19.82 12.82
N TRP A 72 -14.33 19.66 11.74
CA TRP A 72 -15.67 19.06 11.73
C TRP A 72 -15.66 17.55 12.05
N THR A 73 -14.64 16.82 11.58
CA THR A 73 -14.46 15.39 11.87
C THR A 73 -14.00 15.12 13.32
N ARG A 74 -13.60 16.15 14.07
CA ARG A 74 -13.22 16.05 15.49
C ARG A 74 -14.41 15.90 16.44
N VAL A 75 -15.60 16.31 16.01
CA VAL A 75 -16.84 16.27 16.84
C VAL A 75 -17.39 14.84 16.94
N VAL A 76 -17.16 14.01 15.92
CA VAL A 76 -17.67 12.63 15.89
C VAL A 76 -16.78 11.70 16.73
N PRO A 77 -17.38 10.84 17.60
CA PRO A 77 -16.63 9.87 18.39
C PRO A 77 -15.82 8.93 17.51
N ARG A 78 -14.60 8.59 17.98
CA ARG A 78 -13.64 7.76 17.22
C ARG A 78 -14.21 6.40 16.78
N PHE A 79 -15.01 5.79 17.63
CA PHE A 79 -15.55 4.45 17.39
C PHE A 79 -16.44 4.40 16.14
N LEU A 80 -17.19 5.46 15.83
CA LEU A 80 -18.00 5.50 14.61
C LEU A 80 -17.13 5.48 13.35
N TRP A 81 -16.03 6.23 13.32
CA TRP A 81 -15.10 6.21 12.19
C TRP A 81 -14.40 4.86 12.03
N ALA A 82 -14.06 4.20 13.13
CA ALA A 82 -13.51 2.84 13.10
C ALA A 82 -14.53 1.84 12.53
N LEU A 83 -15.80 1.96 12.93
CA LEU A 83 -16.88 1.08 12.47
C LEU A 83 -17.22 1.29 10.98
N ILE A 84 -17.25 2.54 10.51
CA ILE A 84 -17.43 2.85 9.08
C ILE A 84 -16.27 2.27 8.26
N GLY A 85 -15.03 2.46 8.74
CA GLY A 85 -13.86 1.85 8.11
C GLY A 85 -13.95 0.33 8.08
N ALA A 86 -14.40 -0.28 9.19
CA ALA A 86 -14.62 -1.72 9.32
C ALA A 86 -15.61 -2.27 8.30
N ILE A 87 -16.77 -1.64 8.19
CA ILE A 87 -17.79 -2.03 7.23
C ILE A 87 -17.27 -1.88 5.80
N ALA A 88 -16.61 -0.76 5.49
CA ALA A 88 -16.12 -0.48 4.14
C ALA A 88 -15.08 -1.51 3.67
N TYR A 89 -14.06 -1.83 4.47
CA TYR A 89 -13.08 -2.84 4.07
C TYR A 89 -13.68 -4.25 4.08
N SER A 90 -14.66 -4.55 4.96
CA SER A 90 -15.35 -5.85 4.96
C SER A 90 -16.13 -6.08 3.66
N ILE A 91 -16.81 -5.06 3.14
CA ILE A 91 -17.51 -5.15 1.85
C ILE A 91 -16.51 -5.42 0.71
N ILE A 92 -15.40 -4.67 0.68
CA ILE A 92 -14.35 -4.86 -0.33
C ILE A 92 -13.71 -6.25 -0.21
N ALA A 93 -13.51 -6.75 1.01
CA ALA A 93 -12.92 -8.07 1.25
C ALA A 93 -13.82 -9.22 0.76
N ILE A 94 -15.15 -9.08 0.86
CA ILE A 94 -16.10 -10.08 0.36
C ILE A 94 -16.00 -10.19 -1.16
N GLU A 95 -16.02 -9.06 -1.87
CA GLU A 95 -15.85 -9.05 -3.34
C GLU A 95 -14.46 -9.55 -3.74
N GLY A 96 -13.42 -9.11 -3.02
CA GLY A 96 -12.03 -9.50 -3.26
C GLY A 96 -11.74 -10.98 -3.05
N TYR A 97 -12.54 -11.69 -2.24
CA TYR A 97 -12.38 -13.14 -2.03
C TYR A 97 -12.57 -13.93 -3.33
N SER A 98 -13.51 -13.51 -4.19
CA SER A 98 -13.80 -14.20 -5.45
C SER A 98 -12.67 -14.11 -6.49
N HIS A 99 -11.82 -13.09 -6.40
CA HIS A 99 -10.74 -12.81 -7.36
C HIS A 99 -9.37 -12.65 -6.67
N PHE A 100 -9.16 -13.34 -5.55
CA PHE A 100 -8.06 -13.07 -4.62
C PHE A 100 -6.67 -13.01 -5.25
N GLU A 101 -6.31 -13.96 -6.13
CA GLU A 101 -4.98 -14.02 -6.74
C GLU A 101 -4.71 -12.88 -7.74
N SER A 102 -5.69 -12.59 -8.60
CA SER A 102 -5.60 -11.47 -9.55
C SER A 102 -5.60 -10.13 -8.83
N VAL A 103 -6.44 -10.00 -7.80
CA VAL A 103 -6.47 -8.83 -6.91
C VAL A 103 -5.12 -8.67 -6.22
N LEU A 104 -4.57 -9.71 -5.59
CA LEU A 104 -3.27 -9.61 -4.91
C LEU A 104 -2.16 -9.15 -5.85
N ASN A 105 -2.00 -9.78 -7.01
CA ASN A 105 -0.89 -9.45 -7.91
C ASN A 105 -1.00 -8.01 -8.46
N ASN A 106 -2.19 -7.58 -8.90
CA ASN A 106 -2.37 -6.23 -9.44
C ASN A 106 -2.35 -5.14 -8.34
N PHE A 107 -2.98 -5.40 -7.18
CA PHE A 107 -3.01 -4.42 -6.08
C PHE A 107 -1.66 -4.30 -5.39
N MET A 108 -0.87 -5.38 -5.27
CA MET A 108 0.46 -5.27 -4.68
C MET A 108 1.37 -4.34 -5.48
N ASN A 109 1.37 -4.48 -6.80
CA ASN A 109 2.12 -3.59 -7.69
C ASN A 109 1.60 -2.15 -7.60
N PHE A 110 0.28 -1.96 -7.57
CA PHE A 110 -0.33 -0.65 -7.44
C PHE A 110 0.06 0.06 -6.12
N ILE A 111 -0.01 -0.65 -4.98
CA ILE A 111 0.42 -0.12 -3.68
C ILE A 111 1.91 0.19 -3.70
N ALA A 112 2.73 -0.63 -4.35
CA ALA A 112 4.16 -0.39 -4.48
C ALA A 112 4.44 0.91 -5.27
N TYR A 113 3.79 1.15 -6.40
CA TYR A 113 3.99 2.40 -7.15
C TYR A 113 3.59 3.63 -6.34
N TRP A 114 2.43 3.56 -5.70
CA TRP A 114 1.95 4.65 -4.86
C TRP A 114 2.92 4.94 -3.71
N ALA A 115 3.32 3.90 -2.96
CA ALA A 115 4.27 4.01 -1.86
C ALA A 115 5.61 4.60 -2.33
N THR A 116 6.07 4.22 -3.53
CA THR A 116 7.31 4.74 -4.11
C THR A 116 7.27 6.23 -4.30
N ILE A 117 6.20 6.77 -4.90
CA ILE A 117 6.06 8.23 -5.08
C ILE A 117 6.13 8.93 -3.73
N TYR A 118 5.40 8.44 -2.71
CA TYR A 118 5.41 9.03 -1.37
C TYR A 118 6.79 8.97 -0.71
N VAL A 119 7.47 7.83 -0.77
CA VAL A 119 8.79 7.64 -0.18
C VAL A 119 9.82 8.50 -0.91
N SER A 120 9.78 8.60 -2.24
CA SER A 120 10.66 9.45 -3.03
C SER A 120 10.48 10.94 -2.71
N VAL A 121 9.24 11.41 -2.55
CA VAL A 121 8.96 12.78 -2.10
C VAL A 121 9.52 13.01 -0.69
N ALA A 122 9.21 12.11 0.25
CA ALA A 122 9.64 12.24 1.65
C ALA A 122 11.17 12.21 1.80
N LEU A 123 11.85 11.31 1.09
CA LEU A 123 13.30 11.20 1.06
C LEU A 123 13.94 12.44 0.43
N SER A 124 13.41 12.91 -0.71
CA SER A 124 13.91 14.13 -1.36
C SER A 124 13.81 15.32 -0.42
N GLU A 125 12.68 15.49 0.27
CA GLU A 125 12.51 16.58 1.23
C GLU A 125 13.45 16.47 2.45
N HIS A 126 13.59 15.28 3.02
CA HIS A 126 14.38 15.07 4.22
C HIS A 126 15.89 15.25 3.94
N PHE A 127 16.39 14.67 2.84
CA PHE A 127 17.82 14.67 2.53
C PHE A 127 18.29 15.93 1.79
N VAL A 128 17.57 16.37 0.75
CA VAL A 128 18.07 17.45 -0.12
C VAL A 128 17.81 18.82 0.46
N PHE A 129 16.61 19.04 1.01
CA PHE A 129 16.17 20.39 1.38
C PHE A 129 16.21 20.67 2.86
N ARG A 130 15.80 19.71 3.70
CA ARG A 130 15.90 19.85 5.16
C ARG A 130 17.27 19.44 5.72
N ARG A 131 18.12 18.78 4.91
CA ARG A 131 19.48 18.33 5.24
C ARG A 131 19.55 17.67 6.63
N GLY A 132 18.60 16.76 6.88
CA GLY A 132 18.49 15.96 8.11
C GLY A 132 17.53 16.52 9.17
N PHE A 133 17.59 15.93 10.37
CA PHE A 133 16.69 16.25 11.50
C PHE A 133 16.85 17.67 12.07
N ARG A 134 17.97 18.35 11.78
CA ARG A 134 18.24 19.74 12.24
C ARG A 134 17.40 20.80 11.53
N GLY A 135 16.83 20.47 10.36
CA GLY A 135 15.94 21.38 9.61
C GLY A 135 14.47 21.30 10.02
N TYR A 136 14.09 20.42 10.95
CA TYR A 136 12.73 20.33 11.47
C TYR A 136 12.58 21.20 12.72
N ASN A 137 11.84 22.31 12.60
CA ASN A 137 11.44 23.11 13.76
C ASN A 137 10.17 22.50 14.36
N VAL A 138 10.28 21.89 15.54
CA VAL A 138 9.17 21.17 16.20
C VAL A 138 8.04 22.14 16.61
N ASP A 139 8.39 23.40 16.90
CA ASP A 139 7.46 24.45 17.32
C ASP A 139 6.53 24.94 16.19
N ASP A 140 6.91 24.73 14.92
CA ASP A 140 6.17 25.22 13.76
C ASP A 140 5.18 24.18 13.19
N TYR A 141 5.12 22.97 13.77
CA TYR A 141 4.32 21.84 13.28
C TYR A 141 2.83 22.16 13.11
N ASN A 142 2.27 23.04 13.94
CA ASN A 142 0.83 23.35 13.96
C ASN A 142 0.48 24.72 13.35
N THR A 143 1.47 25.44 12.80
CA THR A 143 1.27 26.81 12.29
C THR A 143 1.15 26.82 10.77
N LYS A 144 -0.09 26.80 10.26
CA LYS A 144 -0.40 26.81 8.80
C LYS A 144 0.37 27.88 8.00
N SER A 145 0.69 29.02 8.61
CA SER A 145 1.42 30.13 7.96
C SER A 145 2.93 29.87 7.76
N LYS A 146 3.52 28.88 8.43
CA LYS A 146 4.97 28.58 8.36
C LYS A 146 5.28 27.28 7.62
N LEU A 147 4.26 26.55 7.16
CA LEU A 147 4.43 25.37 6.33
C LEU A 147 4.46 25.77 4.85
N PRO A 148 5.36 25.18 4.02
CA PRO A 148 5.36 25.40 2.58
C PRO A 148 4.00 25.01 2.02
N ILE A 149 3.54 25.74 1.01
CA ILE A 149 2.14 25.68 0.53
C ILE A 149 1.88 24.36 -0.23
N GLY A 150 2.92 23.53 -0.43
CA GLY A 150 2.80 22.15 -0.86
C GLY A 150 2.53 22.01 -2.36
N PHE A 151 2.59 23.11 -3.11
CA PHE A 151 2.38 23.09 -4.56
C PHE A 151 3.50 22.33 -5.28
N ALA A 152 4.77 22.44 -4.86
CA ALA A 152 5.84 21.60 -5.40
C ALA A 152 5.63 20.11 -5.09
N ALA A 153 5.09 19.79 -3.91
CA ALA A 153 4.79 18.41 -3.56
C ALA A 153 3.66 17.83 -4.41
N ILE A 154 2.61 18.59 -4.67
CA ILE A 154 1.52 18.19 -5.56
C ILE A 154 2.01 18.05 -7.00
N PHE A 155 2.85 18.98 -7.48
CA PHE A 155 3.40 18.91 -8.83
C PHE A 155 4.34 17.71 -9.01
N SER A 156 5.25 17.47 -8.07
CA SER A 156 6.13 16.31 -8.07
C SER A 156 5.33 15.01 -8.00
N PHE A 157 4.25 14.97 -7.21
CA PHE A 157 3.34 13.84 -7.14
C PHE A 157 2.67 13.56 -8.50
N LEU A 158 2.16 14.59 -9.19
CA LEU A 158 1.56 14.46 -10.52
C LEU A 158 2.58 13.97 -11.57
N CYS A 159 3.81 14.49 -11.55
CA CYS A 159 4.89 14.00 -12.40
C CYS A 159 5.29 12.55 -12.07
N GLY A 160 5.27 12.17 -10.80
CA GLY A 160 5.47 10.80 -10.35
C GLY A 160 4.40 9.84 -10.89
N CYS A 161 3.13 10.24 -10.82
CA CYS A 161 2.02 9.49 -11.42
C CYS A 161 2.18 9.32 -12.94
N ALA A 162 2.64 10.36 -13.64
CA ALA A 162 2.96 10.26 -15.07
C ALA A 162 4.12 9.29 -15.33
N GLY A 163 5.19 9.32 -14.52
CA GLY A 163 6.32 8.40 -14.62
C GLY A 163 5.94 6.94 -14.37
N VAL A 164 5.09 6.69 -13.37
CA VAL A 164 4.50 5.35 -13.13
C VAL A 164 3.65 4.91 -14.32
N ALA A 165 2.74 5.77 -14.80
CA ALA A 165 1.89 5.43 -15.94
C ALA A 165 2.71 5.06 -17.18
N LEU A 166 3.83 5.73 -17.43
CA LEU A 166 4.67 5.43 -18.59
C LEU A 166 5.40 4.07 -18.50
N GLY A 167 5.70 3.57 -17.30
CA GLY A 167 6.48 2.36 -17.06
C GLY A 167 5.73 1.16 -16.49
N MET A 168 4.46 1.33 -16.12
CA MET A 168 3.62 0.31 -15.50
C MET A 168 3.19 -0.76 -16.52
N SER A 169 3.31 -2.04 -16.16
CA SER A 169 2.81 -3.18 -16.93
C SER A 169 1.82 -3.97 -16.09
N GLN A 170 0.58 -3.51 -16.05
CA GLN A 170 -0.49 -4.19 -15.33
C GLN A 170 -1.55 -4.70 -16.30
N THR A 171 -2.37 -5.65 -15.83
CA THR A 171 -3.44 -6.26 -16.64
C THR A 171 -4.42 -5.23 -17.25
N TRP A 172 -4.56 -4.06 -16.63
CA TRP A 172 -5.46 -2.98 -17.03
C TRP A 172 -4.80 -1.91 -17.89
N PHE A 173 -3.47 -1.75 -17.81
CA PHE A 173 -2.74 -0.69 -18.51
C PHE A 173 -1.26 -1.05 -18.67
N VAL A 174 -0.79 -1.01 -19.91
CA VAL A 174 0.62 -1.22 -20.26
C VAL A 174 1.16 0.08 -20.83
N GLY A 175 2.09 0.67 -20.10
CA GLY A 175 2.76 1.91 -20.47
C GLY A 175 3.70 1.72 -21.67
N PRO A 176 3.92 2.76 -22.48
CA PRO A 176 4.73 2.68 -23.69
C PRO A 176 6.21 2.30 -23.46
N LEU A 177 6.74 2.47 -22.24
CA LEU A 177 8.10 2.04 -21.88
C LEU A 177 8.18 0.62 -21.30
N ALA A 178 7.05 -0.08 -21.13
CA ALA A 178 6.98 -1.36 -20.44
C ALA A 178 7.27 -2.60 -21.33
N ASN A 179 8.00 -2.41 -22.43
CA ASN A 179 8.25 -3.47 -23.43
C ASN A 179 9.11 -4.65 -22.92
N HIS A 180 9.89 -4.48 -21.86
CA HIS A 180 10.81 -5.52 -21.34
C HIS A 180 10.54 -5.93 -19.89
N GLY A 181 9.47 -5.41 -19.27
CA GLY A 181 9.14 -5.66 -17.88
C GLY A 181 8.53 -4.43 -17.20
N ASP A 182 8.06 -4.63 -15.97
CA ASP A 182 7.48 -3.56 -15.18
C ASP A 182 8.59 -2.68 -14.55
N ILE A 183 8.75 -1.46 -15.08
CA ILE A 183 9.74 -0.48 -14.61
C ILE A 183 9.00 0.71 -13.96
N GLY A 184 7.71 0.56 -13.64
CA GLY A 184 6.88 1.62 -13.07
C GLY A 184 7.42 2.16 -11.74
N PHE A 185 8.02 1.27 -10.93
CA PHE A 185 8.67 1.63 -9.67
C PHE A 185 9.85 2.59 -9.87
N GLU A 186 10.81 2.22 -10.73
CA GLU A 186 12.04 2.98 -10.92
C GLU A 186 11.77 4.31 -11.64
N LEU A 187 10.93 4.29 -12.69
CA LEU A 187 10.54 5.49 -13.42
C LEU A 187 9.72 6.43 -12.53
N GLY A 188 8.79 5.90 -11.72
CA GLY A 188 8.05 6.69 -10.73
C GLY A 188 8.99 7.40 -9.75
N CYS A 189 10.01 6.72 -9.24
CA CYS A 189 11.01 7.31 -8.35
C CYS A 189 11.81 8.44 -9.03
N ILE A 190 12.34 8.17 -10.22
CA ILE A 190 13.20 9.13 -10.97
C ILE A 190 12.40 10.39 -11.33
N PHE A 191 11.22 10.23 -11.92
CA PHE A 191 10.37 11.37 -12.31
C PHE A 191 9.95 12.19 -11.10
N THR A 192 9.62 11.56 -9.98
CA THR A 192 9.25 12.24 -8.74
C THR A 192 10.42 13.06 -8.19
N VAL A 193 11.61 12.47 -8.10
CA VAL A 193 12.82 13.14 -7.56
C VAL A 193 13.25 14.30 -8.46
N VAL A 194 13.28 14.10 -9.78
CA VAL A 194 13.63 15.16 -10.74
C VAL A 194 12.62 16.29 -10.70
N ALA A 195 11.31 15.98 -10.66
CA ALA A 195 10.27 16.99 -10.55
C ALA A 195 10.35 17.75 -9.21
N MET A 196 10.69 17.08 -8.11
CA MET A 196 10.93 17.74 -6.81
C MET A 196 12.11 18.70 -6.88
N GLN A 197 13.22 18.26 -7.50
CA GLN A 197 14.43 19.04 -7.61
C GLN A 197 14.26 20.30 -8.48
N LEU A 198 13.37 20.24 -9.48
CA LEU A 198 13.04 21.37 -10.35
C LEU A 198 11.99 22.30 -9.74
N SER A 199 10.93 21.75 -9.15
CA SER A 199 9.79 22.54 -8.65
C SER A 199 10.12 23.31 -7.37
N ARG A 200 10.94 22.74 -6.48
CA ARG A 200 11.25 23.35 -5.19
C ARG A 200 12.13 24.62 -5.24
N PRO A 201 13.19 24.74 -6.06
CA PRO A 201 13.89 26.01 -6.22
C PRO A 201 12.99 27.09 -6.84
N MET A 202 12.04 26.71 -7.70
CA MET A 202 11.03 27.65 -8.22
C MET A 202 10.05 28.10 -7.12
N GLU A 203 9.59 27.20 -6.24
CA GLU A 203 8.71 27.58 -5.12
C GLU A 203 9.43 28.47 -4.11
N LEU A 204 10.70 28.17 -3.79
CA LEU A 204 11.54 29.01 -2.92
C LEU A 204 11.76 30.41 -3.51
N HIS A 205 11.93 30.50 -4.83
CA HIS A 205 12.11 31.79 -5.52
C HIS A 205 10.83 32.62 -5.56
N PHE A 206 9.67 31.96 -5.77
CA PHE A 206 8.38 32.63 -5.92
C PHE A 206 7.75 33.03 -4.58
N PHE A 207 7.88 32.18 -3.55
CA PHE A 207 7.24 32.40 -2.25
C PHE A 207 8.18 32.97 -1.18
N LYS A 208 9.51 33.02 -1.41
CA LYS A 208 10.52 33.53 -0.47
C LYS A 208 10.28 33.05 0.98
N ARG A 209 9.85 31.79 1.14
CA ARG A 209 9.60 31.11 2.41
C ARG A 209 10.07 29.67 2.29
#